data_AF-A0A928ZGB0-F1
#
_entry.id   AF-A0A928ZGB0-F1
#
_cell.length_a   1.000
_cell.length_b   1.000
_cell.length_c   1.000
_cell.angle_alpha   90.00
_cell.angle_beta   90.00
_cell.angle_gamma   90.00
#
_symmetry.space_group_name_H-M   'P 1'
#
loop_
_entity.id
_entity.type
_entity.pdbx_description
1 polymer ?
#
loop_
_entity_poly.entity_id
_entity_poly.type
_entity_poly.pdbx_seq_one_letter_code
_entity_poly.pdbx_strand_id
1 'polypeptide(L)' 'MLTLTYEYKLEPTPEQIESIENTLDVCRSVWNFALGYRKDWCKSRNSSINACSIEREYIMS' A
#
# COMPACT_ATOMS: atom_id res chain seq x y z
N MET A 1 27.89 30.48 8.34
CA MET A 1 26.40 30.44 8.33
C MET A 1 26.01 29.30 9.25
N LEU A 2 25.33 29.57 10.36
CA LEU A 2 24.90 28.54 11.31
C LEU A 2 23.55 27.97 10.83
N THR A 3 23.52 26.70 10.47
CA THR A 3 22.29 25.94 10.19
C THR A 3 21.80 25.33 11.50
N LEU A 4 20.66 25.79 12.00
CA LEU A 4 20.00 25.23 13.17
C LEU A 4 18.96 24.20 12.70
N THR A 5 19.17 22.94 13.06
CA THR A 5 18.17 21.87 12.92
C THR A 5 17.42 21.74 14.22
N TYR A 6 16.16 22.15 14.24
CA TYR A 6 15.28 21.99 15.39
C TYR A 6 14.58 20.63 15.31
N GLU A 7 14.61 19.90 16.41
CA GLU A 7 13.83 18.69 16.60
C GLU A 7 12.58 19.05 17.42
N TYR A 8 11.40 18.87 16.82
CA TYR A 8 10.13 19.07 17.49
C TYR A 8 9.51 17.72 17.83
N LYS A 9 9.10 17.56 19.09
CA LYS A 9 8.31 16.42 19.52
C LYS A 9 6.83 16.73 19.35
N LEU A 10 6.08 15.82 18.73
CA LEU A 10 4.63 15.91 18.69
C LEU A 10 4.06 15.51 20.05
N GLU A 11 3.25 16.39 20.63
CA GLU A 11 2.47 16.14 21.85
C GLU A 11 0.98 16.37 21.54
N PRO A 12 0.35 15.46 20.79
CA PRO A 12 -1.03 15.63 20.35
C PRO A 12 -2.01 15.52 21.53
N THR A 13 -3.11 16.27 21.44
CA THR A 13 -4.22 16.15 22.38
C THR A 13 -4.98 14.84 22.14
N PRO A 14 -5.80 14.35 23.11
CA PRO A 14 -6.61 13.15 22.93
C PRO A 14 -7.49 13.17 21.66
N GLU A 15 -8.10 14.31 21.35
CA GLU A 15 -8.92 14.50 20.14
C GLU A 15 -8.08 14.41 18.85
N GLN A 16 -6.85 14.92 18.87
CA GLN A 16 -5.94 14.81 17.73
C GLN A 16 -5.47 13.37 17.52
N ILE A 17 -5.22 12.63 18.61
CA ILE A 17 -4.86 11.21 18.54
C ILE A 17 -5.98 10.41 17.85
N GLU A 18 -7.23 10.61 18.28
CA GLU A 18 -8.38 9.92 17.68
C GLU A 18 -8.50 10.20 16.16
N SER A 19 -8.33 11.46 15.76
CA SER A 19 -8.33 11.84 14.34
C SER A 19 -7.19 11.21 13.55
N ILE A 20 -5.97 11.18 14.13
CA ILE A 20 -4.80 10.56 13.52
C ILE A 20 -5.02 9.06 13.36
N GLU A 21 -5.49 8.37 14.40
CA GLU A 21 -5.75 6.92 14.38
C GLU A 21 -6.80 6.56 13.33
N ASN A 22 -7.92 7.29 13.29
CA ASN A 22 -8.95 7.10 12.27
C ASN A 22 -8.38 7.29 10.85
N THR A 23 -7.57 8.33 10.65
CA THR A 23 -6.94 8.58 9.34
C THR A 23 -6.01 7.43 8.96
N LEU A 24 -5.20 6.94 9.89
CA LEU A 24 -4.29 5.81 9.64
C LEU A 24 -5.04 4.51 9.34
N ASP A 25 -6.16 4.27 10.00
CA ASP A 25 -6.99 3.08 9.75
C ASP A 25 -7.66 3.14 8.38
N VAL A 26 -8.18 4.30 7.96
CA VAL A 26 -8.68 4.50 6.59
C VAL A 26 -7.58 4.25 5.58
N CYS A 27 -6.40 4.85 5.74
CA CYS A 27 -5.25 4.64 4.87
C CYS A 27 -4.86 3.15 4.79
N ARG A 28 -4.84 2.45 5.92
CA ARG A 28 -4.54 1.01 5.98
C ARG A 28 -5.58 0.21 5.18
N SER A 29 -6.87 0.53 5.33
CA SER A 29 -7.94 -0.16 4.60
C SER A 29 -7.81 -0.01 3.09
N VAL A 30 -7.59 1.22 2.61
CA VAL A 30 -7.43 1.53 1.18
C VAL A 30 -6.19 0.86 0.61
N TRP A 31 -5.08 0.90 1.35
CA TRP A 31 -3.84 0.24 0.95
C TRP A 31 -4.03 -1.28 0.83
N ASN A 32 -4.63 -1.91 1.84
CA ASN A 32 -4.85 -3.36 1.84
C ASN A 32 -5.79 -3.80 0.71
N PHE A 33 -6.83 -3.01 0.43
CA PHE A 33 -7.72 -3.24 -0.69
C PHE A 33 -6.95 -3.18 -2.02
N ALA A 34 -6.23 -2.08 -2.29
CA ALA A 34 -5.46 -1.91 -3.52
C ALA A 34 -4.36 -2.99 -3.68
N LEU A 35 -3.71 -3.39 -2.58
CA LEU A 35 -2.73 -4.47 -2.57
C LEU A 35 -3.38 -5.82 -2.92
N GLY A 36 -4.58 -6.09 -2.41
CA GLY A 36 -5.37 -7.28 -2.78
C GLY A 36 -5.61 -7.35 -4.28
N TYR A 37 -6.14 -6.27 -4.87
CA TYR A 37 -6.36 -6.18 -6.33
C TYR A 37 -5.08 -6.44 -7.13
N ARG A 38 -3.94 -5.88 -6.71
CA ARG A 38 -2.66 -6.14 -7.40
C ARG A 38 -2.24 -7.60 -7.32
N LYS A 39 -2.41 -8.23 -6.14
CA LYS A 39 -2.10 -9.66 -5.98
C LYS A 39 -3.00 -10.52 -6.87
N ASP A 40 -4.29 -10.22 -6.93
CA ASP A 40 -5.23 -10.98 -7.76
C ASP A 40 -4.97 -10.76 -9.25
N TRP A 41 -4.61 -9.54 -9.64
CA TRP A 41 -4.18 -9.20 -11.00
C TRP A 41 -2.89 -9.92 -11.42
N CYS A 42 -1.92 -10.06 -10.52
CA CYS A 42 -0.73 -10.87 -10.77
C CYS A 42 -1.06 -12.36 -10.85
N LYS A 43 -1.96 -12.86 -9.99
CA LYS A 43 -2.39 -14.26 -10.01
C LYS A 43 -3.12 -14.62 -11.30
N SER A 44 -3.98 -13.74 -11.82
CA SER A 44 -4.69 -13.99 -13.07
C SER A 44 -3.78 -14.01 -14.31
N ARG A 45 -2.59 -13.43 -14.19
CA ARG A 45 -1.54 -13.43 -15.24
C ARG A 45 -0.41 -14.41 -15.02
N ASN A 46 -0.35 -15.04 -13.84
CA ASN A 46 0.62 -16.08 -13.59
C ASN A 46 0.21 -17.34 -14.33
N SER A 47 1.14 -17.92 -15.08
CA SER A 47 1.02 -19.27 -15.60
C SER A 47 1.96 -20.20 -14.85
N SER A 48 1.70 -21.50 -14.92
CA SER A 48 2.68 -22.49 -14.50
C SER A 48 4.00 -22.30 -15.26
N ILE A 49 5.13 -22.60 -14.60
CA ILE A 49 6.49 -22.44 -15.17
C ILE A 49 6.65 -23.15 -16.54
N ASN A 50 5.90 -24.23 -16.76
CA ASN A 50 5.93 -25.03 -17.99
C ASN A 50 4.85 -24.65 -19.01
N ALA A 51 4.08 -23.58 -18.78
CA ALA A 51 2.88 -23.24 -19.57
C ALA A 51 2.81 -21.75 -19.97
N CYS A 52 3.87 -20.97 -19.75
CA CYS A 52 3.92 -19.56 -20.16
C CYS A 52 3.99 -19.47 -21.68
N SER A 53 3.03 -18.79 -22.32
CA SER A 53 3.05 -18.58 -23.77
C SER A 53 4.13 -17.56 -24.16
N ILE A 54 4.86 -17.84 -25.23
CA ILE A 54 5.90 -16.94 -25.79
C ILE A 54 5.27 -15.90 -26.72
N GLU A 55 4.06 -16.14 -27.21
CA GLU A 55 3.38 -15.30 -28.21
C GLU A 55 2.46 -14.23 -27.57
N ARG A 56 1.89 -14.51 -26.40
CA ARG A 56 0.99 -13.58 -25.70
C ARG A 56 1.01 -13.78 -24.19
N GLU A 57 0.70 -12.73 -23.43
CA GLU A 57 0.46 -12.86 -21.99
C GLU A 57 -0.73 -13.81 -21.74
N TYR A 58 -0.55 -14.73 -20.78
CA TYR A 58 -1.64 -15.56 -20.31
C TYR A 58 -2.55 -14.69 -19.44
N ILE A 59 -3.78 -14.44 -19.91
CA ILE A 59 -4.82 -13.80 -19.13
C ILE A 59 -5.84 -14.90 -18.84
N MET A 60 -5.94 -15.36 -17.58
CA MET A 60 -7.05 -16.22 -17.17
C MET A 60 -8.35 -15.42 -17.38
N SER A 61 -9.13 -15.83 -18.38
CA SER A 61 -10.48 -15.32 -18.67
C SER A 61 -11.49 -15.81 -17.66
#